data_AF-A0A970I680-F1
#
_entry.id   AF-A0A970I680-F1
#
_cell.length_a   1.000
_cell.length_b   1.000
_cell.length_c   1.000
_cell.angle_alpha   90.00
_cell.angle_beta   90.00
_cell.angle_gamma   90.00
#
_symmetry.space_group_name_H-M   'P 1'
#
loop_
_entity.id
_entity.type
_entity.pdbx_description
1 polymer ?
#
loop_
_entity_poly.entity_id
_entity_poly.type
_entity_poly.pdbx_seq_one_letter_code
_entity_poly.pdbx_strand_id
1 'polypeptide(L)'
;MLEKIKEAVEYIRPFLSEQPEYVVVLGSGLGKLQNEVEEKVVIDYKNIPNFPQTTVEGHKGSLIFGKIEGRPVLMMAGRFHFYEGYSMKEVTFPMRVFKGLG
;
A
#
# COMPACT_ATOMS: atom_id res chain seq x y z
N MET A 1 7.53 -17.07 0.43
CA MET A 1 6.97 -15.91 1.18
C MET A 1 8.03 -14.82 1.33
N LEU A 2 9.20 -15.13 1.91
CA LEU A 2 10.29 -14.15 2.00
C LEU A 2 10.70 -13.59 0.63
N GLU A 3 10.84 -14.45 -0.38
CA GLU A 3 11.20 -14.00 -1.74
C GLU A 3 10.16 -13.05 -2.35
N LYS A 4 8.88 -13.42 -2.27
CA LYS A 4 7.76 -12.56 -2.69
C LYS A 4 7.79 -11.18 -2.01
N ILE A 5 8.12 -11.14 -0.72
CA ILE A 5 8.24 -9.89 0.02
C ILE A 5 9.40 -9.06 -0.53
N LYS A 6 10.57 -9.66 -0.79
CA LYS A 6 11.72 -8.97 -1.36
C LYS A 6 11.40 -8.38 -2.74
N GLU A 7 10.79 -9.15 -3.64
CA GLU A 7 10.38 -8.69 -4.97
C GLU A 7 9.48 -7.43 -4.88
N ALA A 8 8.50 -7.44 -3.98
CA ALA A 8 7.62 -6.29 -3.77
C ALA A 8 8.35 -5.09 -3.14
N VAL A 9 9.23 -5.33 -2.16
CA VAL A 9 10.06 -4.29 -1.53
C VAL A 9 10.98 -3.64 -2.56
N GLU A 10 11.69 -4.43 -3.35
CA GLU A 10 12.61 -3.96 -4.40
C GLU A 10 11.87 -3.18 -5.48
N TYR A 11 10.65 -3.61 -5.82
CA TYR A 11 9.80 -2.86 -6.74
C TYR A 11 9.35 -1.51 -6.17
N ILE A 12 8.92 -1.45 -4.91
CA ILE A 12 8.37 -0.22 -4.30
C ILE A 12 9.47 0.80 -3.96
N ARG A 13 10.63 0.33 -3.49
CA ARG A 13 11.68 1.19 -2.92
C ARG A 13 12.11 2.37 -3.82
N PRO A 14 12.27 2.23 -5.14
CA PRO A 14 12.64 3.35 -6.02
C PRO A 14 11.60 4.48 -6.09
N PHE A 15 10.35 4.22 -5.72
CA PHE A 15 9.28 5.22 -5.69
C PHE A 15 9.29 6.06 -4.41
N LEU A 16 10.08 5.68 -3.40
CA LEU A 16 10.16 6.35 -2.11
C LEU A 16 11.39 7.27 -2.12
N SER A 17 11.18 8.59 -2.07
CA SER A 17 12.29 9.56 -2.00
C SER A 17 12.95 9.60 -0.62
N GLU A 18 12.26 9.11 0.40
CA GLU A 18 12.71 9.00 1.79
C GLU A 18 11.95 7.85 2.49
N GLN A 19 12.42 7.44 3.67
CA GLN A 19 11.79 6.36 4.42
C GLN A 19 10.44 6.83 4.98
N PRO A 20 9.32 6.10 4.74
CA PRO A 20 8.05 6.41 5.38
C PRO A 20 8.17 6.31 6.91
N GLU A 21 7.66 7.30 7.64
CA GLU A 21 7.62 7.25 9.10
C GLU A 21 6.48 6.37 9.61
N TYR A 22 5.38 6.32 8.86
CA TYR A 22 4.20 5.54 9.21
C TYR A 22 3.42 5.09 7.98
N VAL A 23 2.59 4.07 8.20
CA VAL A 23 1.69 3.52 7.18
C VAL A 23 0.25 3.74 7.58
N VAL A 24 -0.58 4.15 6.62
CA VAL A 24 -2.03 4.27 6.82
C VAL A 24 -2.77 3.32 5.88
N VAL A 25 -3.65 2.47 6.41
CA VAL A 25 -4.51 1.59 5.59
C VAL A 25 -5.92 2.15 5.53
N LEU A 26 -6.35 2.63 4.37
CA LEU A 26 -7.67 3.20 4.18
C LEU A 26 -8.73 2.09 4.01
N GLY A 27 -9.77 2.20 4.82
CA GLY A 27 -10.98 1.39 4.68
C GLY A 27 -12.03 2.00 3.77
N SER A 28 -13.14 1.28 3.62
CA SER A 28 -14.34 1.75 2.94
C SER A 28 -14.80 3.10 3.52
N GLY A 29 -15.10 4.06 2.64
CA GLY A 29 -15.50 5.43 3.02
C GLY A 29 -14.35 6.38 3.40
N LEU A 30 -13.13 5.88 3.62
CA LEU A 30 -11.97 6.69 4.03
C LEU A 30 -11.09 7.16 2.86
N GLY A 31 -11.45 6.81 1.63
CA GLY A 31 -10.66 7.13 0.42
C GLY A 31 -10.38 8.62 0.22
N LYS A 32 -11.17 9.53 0.81
CA LYS A 32 -10.92 10.98 0.74
C LYS A 32 -9.64 11.41 1.45
N LEU A 33 -9.16 10.67 2.45
CA LEU A 33 -7.95 11.02 3.21
C LEU A 33 -6.69 11.08 2.33
N GLN A 34 -6.67 10.32 1.22
CA GLN A 34 -5.58 10.41 0.25
C GLN A 34 -5.41 11.81 -0.35
N ASN A 35 -6.44 12.66 -0.30
CA ASN A 35 -6.39 14.01 -0.83
C ASN A 35 -5.48 14.92 -0.01
N GLU A 36 -5.33 14.64 1.28
CA GLU A 36 -4.48 15.37 2.24
C GLU A 36 -2.98 15.07 2.08
N VAL A 37 -2.62 14.03 1.32
CA VAL A 37 -1.20 13.74 1.05
C VAL A 37 -0.63 14.85 0.14
N GLU A 38 0.60 15.26 0.35
CA GLU A 38 1.35 16.19 -0.50
C GLU A 38 2.49 15.42 -1.19
N GLU A 39 3.06 15.98 -2.27
CA GLU A 39 4.19 15.35 -2.99
C GLU A 39 3.91 13.89 -3.44
N LYS A 40 2.68 13.64 -3.93
CA LYS A 40 2.17 12.27 -4.14
C LYS A 40 2.90 11.52 -5.25
N VAL A 41 3.39 10.33 -4.92
CA VAL A 41 3.72 9.25 -5.85
C VAL A 41 2.67 8.16 -5.71
N VAL A 42 2.04 7.76 -6.81
CA VAL A 42 0.97 6.75 -6.83
C VAL A 42 1.45 5.50 -7.56
N ILE A 43 1.30 4.34 -6.92
CA ILE A 43 1.72 3.03 -7.41
C ILE A 43 0.50 2.10 -7.41
N ASP A 44 0.00 1.71 -8.58
CA ASP A 44 -1.12 0.77 -8.67
C ASP A 44 -0.73 -0.60 -8.12
N TYR A 45 -1.58 -1.23 -7.30
CA TYR A 45 -1.33 -2.58 -6.75
C TYR A 45 -1.09 -3.61 -7.85
N LYS A 46 -1.76 -3.48 -9.00
CA LYS A 46 -1.59 -4.38 -10.15
C LYS A 46 -0.17 -4.42 -10.70
N ASN A 47 0.63 -3.38 -10.46
CA ASN A 47 2.01 -3.30 -10.92
C ASN A 47 3.00 -3.82 -9.87
N ILE A 48 2.58 -3.93 -8.60
CA ILE A 48 3.45 -4.39 -7.51
C ILE A 48 3.47 -5.92 -7.53
N PRO A 49 4.66 -6.56 -7.64
CA PRO A 49 4.77 -8.01 -7.61
C PRO A 49 4.10 -8.60 -6.38
N ASN A 50 3.33 -9.68 -6.58
CA ASN A 50 2.65 -10.45 -5.54
C ASN A 50 1.57 -9.71 -4.72
N PHE A 51 1.24 -8.46 -5.04
CA PHE A 51 0.12 -7.78 -4.39
C PHE A 51 -1.22 -8.39 -4.85
N PRO A 52 -2.17 -8.62 -3.92
CA PRO A 52 -3.54 -8.92 -4.30
C PRO A 52 -4.18 -7.76 -5.07
N GLN A 53 -5.28 -8.04 -5.76
CA GLN A 53 -6.07 -7.03 -6.46
C GLN A 53 -7.32 -6.70 -5.64
N THR A 54 -7.79 -5.46 -5.67
CA THR A 54 -9.04 -5.10 -5.00
C THR A 54 -10.21 -5.37 -5.93
N THR A 55 -11.22 -6.10 -5.46
CA THR A 55 -12.46 -6.34 -6.23
C THR A 55 -13.64 -5.49 -5.74
N VAL A 56 -13.45 -4.76 -4.64
CA VAL A 56 -14.47 -3.97 -3.94
C VAL A 56 -14.59 -2.57 -4.53
N GLU A 57 -15.82 -2.13 -4.77
CA GLU A 57 -16.12 -0.78 -5.23
C GLU A 57 -15.64 0.29 -4.24
N GLY A 58 -15.01 1.35 -4.75
CA GLY A 58 -14.43 2.42 -3.95
C GLY A 58 -13.02 2.14 -3.41
N HIS A 59 -12.49 0.92 -3.57
CA HIS A 59 -11.07 0.65 -3.35
C HIS A 59 -10.32 0.98 -4.64
N LYS A 60 -9.60 2.11 -4.66
CA LYS A 60 -8.82 2.54 -5.83
C LYS A 60 -7.73 1.54 -6.21
N GLY A 61 -7.21 0.80 -5.23
CA GLY A 61 -6.20 -0.23 -5.48
C GLY A 61 -4.81 0.37 -5.71
N SER A 62 -4.43 1.37 -4.92
CA SER A 62 -3.16 2.08 -5.09
C SER A 62 -2.42 2.28 -3.76
N LEU A 63 -1.10 2.20 -3.83
CA LEU A 63 -0.18 2.61 -2.78
C LEU A 63 0.24 4.04 -3.07
N ILE A 64 0.15 4.92 -2.08
CA ILE A 64 0.41 6.35 -2.22
C ILE A 64 1.53 6.70 -1.26
N PHE A 65 2.65 7.16 -1.79
CA PHE A 65 3.72 7.74 -1.00
C PHE A 65 3.66 9.27 -1.11
N GLY A 66 4.01 9.97 -0.05
CA GLY A 66 4.05 11.43 0.00
C GLY A 66 4.19 11.90 1.44
N LYS A 67 3.64 13.08 1.75
CA LYS A 67 3.71 13.68 3.10
C LYS A 67 2.34 14.09 3.62
N ILE A 68 2.12 14.00 4.93
CA ILE A 68 1.02 14.68 5.62
C ILE A 68 1.66 15.48 6.74
N GLU A 69 1.36 16.78 6.81
CA GLU A 69 1.98 17.73 7.74
C GLU A 69 3.53 17.66 7.71
N GLY A 70 4.11 17.54 6.51
CA GLY A 70 5.55 17.43 6.29
C GLY A 70 6.17 16.07 6.65
N ARG A 71 5.39 15.11 7.16
CA ARG A 71 5.89 13.80 7.60
C ARG A 71 5.67 12.72 6.54
N PRO A 72 6.70 11.94 6.16
CA PRO A 72 6.59 10.90 5.13
C PRO A 72 5.59 9.81 5.51
N VAL A 73 4.63 9.56 4.61
CA VAL A 73 3.58 8.56 4.80
C VAL A 73 3.52 7.61 3.61
N LEU A 74 3.29 6.33 3.91
CA LEU A 74 2.89 5.33 2.92
C LEU A 74 1.43 4.93 3.16
N MET A 75 0.55 5.25 2.22
CA MET A 75 -0.88 5.06 2.36
C MET A 75 -1.40 3.99 1.40
N MET A 76 -2.08 2.98 1.94
CA MET A 76 -2.85 2.02 1.14
C MET A 76 -4.26 2.56 0.90
N ALA A 77 -4.54 3.04 -0.31
CA ALA A 77 -5.87 3.46 -0.73
C ALA A 77 -6.71 2.26 -1.19
N GLY A 78 -7.31 1.61 -0.20
CA GLY A 78 -8.00 0.33 -0.35
C GLY A 78 -7.22 -0.78 0.34
N ARG A 79 -7.94 -1.82 0.76
CA ARG A 79 -7.39 -3.01 1.41
C ARG A 79 -8.04 -4.26 0.84
N PHE A 80 -7.48 -5.41 1.19
CA PHE A 80 -7.99 -6.71 0.81
C PHE A 80 -8.77 -7.30 1.96
N HIS A 81 -9.82 -8.06 1.64
CA HIS A 81 -10.63 -8.73 2.64
C HIS A 81 -10.62 -10.24 2.44
N PHE A 82 -10.72 -10.96 3.55
CA PHE A 82 -10.83 -12.41 3.54
C PHE A 82 -12.09 -12.88 2.79
N TYR A 83 -13.19 -12.13 2.85
CA TYR A 83 -14.44 -12.46 2.15
C TYR A 83 -14.33 -12.33 0.62
N GLU A 84 -13.28 -11.68 0.09
CA GLU A 84 -13.02 -11.62 -1.36
C GLU A 84 -12.39 -12.94 -1.88
N GLY A 85 -12.18 -13.93 -0.99
CA GLY A 85 -11.58 -15.23 -1.32
C GLY A 85 -10.07 -15.31 -1.08
N TYR A 86 -9.45 -14.21 -0.62
CA TYR A 86 -8.03 -14.19 -0.26
C TYR A 86 -7.75 -14.91 1.05
N SER A 87 -6.64 -15.65 1.09
CA SER A 87 -6.12 -16.18 2.34
C SER A 87 -5.66 -15.05 3.28
N MET A 88 -5.62 -15.31 4.59
CA MET A 88 -5.06 -14.35 5.55
C MET A 88 -3.60 -14.00 5.26
N LYS A 89 -2.86 -14.88 4.58
CA LYS A 89 -1.48 -14.61 4.15
C LYS A 89 -1.42 -13.55 3.05
N GLU A 90 -2.39 -13.52 2.14
CA GLU A 90 -2.53 -12.53 1.07
C GLU A 90 -3.06 -11.21 1.62
N VAL A 91 -4.12 -11.25 2.44
CA VAL A 91 -4.68 -10.06 3.10
C VAL A 91 -3.61 -9.30 3.90
N THR A 92 -2.74 -10.03 4.60
CA THR A 92 -1.68 -9.44 5.43
C THR A 92 -0.35 -9.25 4.70
N PHE A 93 -0.24 -9.64 3.42
CA PHE A 93 1.00 -9.55 2.65
C PHE A 93 1.60 -8.13 2.63
N PRO A 94 0.82 -7.05 2.39
CA PRO A 94 1.36 -5.69 2.38
C PRO A 94 2.03 -5.30 3.69
N MET A 95 1.54 -5.78 4.84
CA MET A 95 2.12 -5.45 6.15
C MET A 95 3.56 -5.97 6.27
N ARG A 96 3.84 -7.15 5.69
CA ARG A 96 5.18 -7.73 5.68
C ARG A 96 6.10 -7.01 4.70
N VAL A 97 5.55 -6.53 3.58
CA VAL A 97 6.28 -5.69 2.62
C VAL A 97 6.67 -4.37 3.26
N PHE A 98 5.75 -3.72 3.98
CA PHE A 98 6.03 -2.47 4.68
C PHE A 98 7.10 -2.66 5.75
N LYS A 99 7.04 -3.75 6.52
CA LYS A 99 8.11 -4.10 7.45
C LYS A 99 9.49 -4.29 6.77
N GLY A 100 9.51 -4.70 5.50
CA GLY A 100 10.74 -4.82 4.71
C GLY A 100 11.22 -3.51 4.07
N LEU A 101 10.34 -2.50 3.98
CA LEU A 101 10.70 -1.15 3.51
C LEU A 101 11.35 -0.31 4.61
N GLY A 102 11.09 -0.63 5.88
CA GLY A 102 11.65 0.06 7.04
C GLY A 102 10.61 0.30 8.10
#